data_AF-A0AAJ4VC63-F1
#
_entry.id   AF-A0AAJ4VC63-F1
#
_cell.length_a   1.000
_cell.length_b   1.000
_cell.length_c   1.000
_cell.angle_alpha   90.00
_cell.angle_beta   90.00
_cell.angle_gamma   90.00
#
_symmetry.space_group_name_H-M   'P 1'
#
loop_
_entity.id
_entity.type
_entity.pdbx_description
1 polymer ?
#
loop_
_entity_poly.entity_id
_entity_poly.type
_entity_poly.pdbx_seq_one_letter_code
_entity_poly.pdbx_strand_id
1 'polypeptide(L)' 'MDIVKSPSAGLAEATRRQALARWRFKPATRDGVPVEGWKTMTLRFQIVE' A
#
# COMPACT_ATOMS: atom_id res chain seq x y z
N MET A 1 -7.29 -3.95 -1.47
CA MET A 1 -5.81 -3.90 -1.37
C MET A 1 -5.29 -5.30 -1.51
N ASP A 2 -4.35 -5.51 -2.43
CA ASP A 2 -3.72 -6.80 -2.67
C ASP A 2 -2.19 -6.68 -2.57
N ILE A 3 -1.52 -7.78 -2.18
CA ILE A 3 -0.06 -7.83 -2.11
C ILE A 3 0.45 -8.50 -3.39
N VAL A 4 0.98 -7.70 -4.31
CA VAL A 4 1.45 -8.19 -5.62
C VAL A 4 2.65 -9.13 -5.49
N LYS A 5 3.59 -8.85 -4.57
CA LYS A 5 4.76 -9.69 -4.30
C LYS A 5 5.28 -9.43 -2.88
N SER A 6 5.69 -10.48 -2.18
CA SER A 6 6.38 -10.39 -0.89
C SER A 6 7.44 -11.50 -0.77
N PRO A 7 8.60 -11.24 -0.16
CA PRO A 7 9.60 -12.27 0.10
C PRO A 7 9.24 -13.18 1.27
N SER A 8 8.22 -12.84 2.09
CA SER A 8 7.74 -13.71 3.18
C SER A 8 6.28 -13.42 3.56
N ALA A 9 5.63 -14.42 4.18
CA ALA A 9 4.26 -14.28 4.69
C ALA A 9 4.17 -13.24 5.81
N GLY A 10 5.13 -13.20 6.74
CA GLY A 10 5.15 -12.25 7.84
C GLY A 10 5.21 -10.78 7.37
N LEU A 11 6.00 -10.48 6.35
CA LEU A 11 6.08 -9.13 5.78
C LEU A 11 4.81 -8.74 5.01
N ALA A 12 4.14 -9.70 4.38
CA ALA A 12 2.86 -9.46 3.72
C ALA A 12 1.77 -9.11 4.75
N GLU A 13 1.70 -9.84 5.87
CA GLU A 13 0.75 -9.57 6.94
C GLU A 13 1.03 -8.22 7.61
N ALA A 14 2.30 -7.93 7.94
CA ALA A 14 2.70 -6.66 8.52
C ALA A 14 2.35 -5.48 7.60
N THR A 15 2.61 -5.61 6.30
CA THR A 15 2.21 -4.63 5.28
C THR A 15 0.71 -4.42 5.27
N ARG A 16 -0.08 -5.51 5.26
CA ARG A 16 -1.54 -5.44 5.22
C ARG A 16 -2.09 -4.71 6.44
N ARG A 17 -1.63 -5.06 7.63
CA ARG A 17 -2.04 -4.42 8.89
C ARG A 17 -1.72 -2.93 8.89
N GLN A 18 -0.50 -2.56 8.51
CA GLN A 18 -0.05 -1.17 8.49
C GLN A 18 -0.86 -0.33 7.48
N ALA A 19 -1.04 -0.86 6.28
CA ALA A 19 -1.75 -0.16 5.22
C ALA A 19 -3.21 0.09 5.58
N LEU A 20 -3.92 -0.93 6.07
CA LEU A 20 -5.32 -0.78 6.50
C LEU A 20 -5.47 0.19 7.67
N ALA A 21 -4.53 0.18 8.62
CA ALA A 21 -4.61 1.05 9.79
C ALA A 21 -4.29 2.52 9.44
N ARG A 22 -3.27 2.77 8.61
CA ARG A 22 -2.63 4.09 8.52
C ARG A 22 -2.70 4.75 7.16
N TRP A 23 -2.90 4.02 6.08
CA TRP A 23 -2.85 4.64 4.76
C TRP A 23 -4.10 5.47 4.50
N ARG A 24 -3.88 6.64 3.91
CA ARG A 24 -4.93 7.56 3.46
C ARG A 24 -4.58 7.94 2.04
N PHE A 25 -5.42 7.51 1.09
CA PHE A 25 -5.20 7.76 -0.32
C PHE A 25 -6.00 8.97 -0.75
N LYS A 26 -5.34 9.90 -1.44
CA LYS A 26 -6.03 10.93 -2.21
C LYS A 26 -6.54 10.26 -3.50
N PRO A 27 -7.82 10.44 -3.88
CA PRO A 27 -8.33 9.88 -5.13
C PRO A 27 -7.56 10.44 -6.32
N ALA A 28 -7.48 9.66 -7.40
CA ALA A 28 -7.10 10.20 -8.69
C ALA A 28 -8.19 11.18 -9.14
N THR A 29 -7.81 12.23 -9.88
CA THR A 29 -8.75 13.25 -10.35
C THR A 29 -8.56 13.51 -11.84
N ARG A 30 -9.67 13.65 -12.57
CA ARG A 30 -9.69 14.19 -13.93
C ARG A 30 -10.54 15.45 -13.92
N ASP A 31 -9.95 16.58 -14.29
CA ASP A 31 -10.60 17.90 -14.25
C ASP A 31 -11.22 18.23 -12.88
N GLY A 32 -10.53 17.85 -11.80
CA GLY A 32 -11.00 18.04 -10.42
C GLY A 32 -12.05 17.03 -9.94
N VAL A 33 -12.58 16.18 -10.83
CA VAL A 33 -13.56 15.15 -10.49
C VAL A 33 -12.84 13.87 -10.08
N PRO A 34 -13.18 13.25 -8.93
CA PRO A 34 -12.58 11.98 -8.51
C PRO A 34 -12.94 10.86 -9.49
N VAL A 35 -11.95 10.05 -9.85
CA VAL A 35 -12.09 8.91 -10.76
C VAL A 35 -11.41 7.67 -10.17
N GLU A 36 -11.79 6.49 -10.68
CA GLU A 36 -11.08 5.25 -10.34
C GLU A 36 -9.60 5.37 -10.71
N GLY A 37 -8.73 4.95 -9.80
CA GLY A 37 -7.30 4.92 -10.02
C GLY A 37 -6.64 3.85 -9.17
N TRP A 38 -5.64 3.20 -9.75
CA TRP A 38 -4.88 2.13 -9.10
C TRP A 38 -3.45 2.60 -8.85
N LYS A 39 -2.87 2.23 -7.70
CA LYS A 39 -1.47 2.53 -7.37
C LYS A 39 -0.79 1.30 -6.79
N THR A 40 0.35 0.94 -7.36
CA THR A 40 1.26 -0.05 -6.80
C THR A 40 2.35 0.65 -5.99
N MET A 41 2.57 0.20 -4.75
CA MET A 41 3.57 0.76 -3.85
C MET A 41 4.57 -0.32 -3.44
N THR A 42 5.86 0.03 -3.42
CA THR A 42 6.92 -0.87 -2.94
C THR A 42 7.35 -0.41 -1.55
N LEU A 43 7.39 -1.35 -0.61
CA LEU A 43 7.82 -1.11 0.76
C LEU A 43 9.16 -1.78 1.01
N ARG A 44 10.03 -1.09 1.75
CA ARG A 44 11.30 -1.64 2.25
C ARG A 44 11.19 -1.80 3.75
N PHE A 45 11.49 -3.01 4.23
CA PHE A 45 11.66 -3.28 5.64
C PHE A 45 13.15 -3.26 5.95
N GLN A 46 13.51 -2.64 7.07
CA GLN A 46 14.86 -2.64 7.59
C GLN A 46 14.83 -3.29 8.96
N ILE A 47 15.72 -4.25 9.17
CA ILE A 47 16.00 -4.78 10.50
C ILE A 47 17.04 -3.83 11.10
N VAL A 48 16.71 -3.26 12.25
CA VAL A 48 17.62 -2.42 13.02
C VAL A 48 18.10 -3.21 14.23
N GLU A 49 19.38 -3.08 14.55
CA GLU A 49 20.00 -3.61 15.77
C GLU A 49 19.60 -2.78 17.00
#